data_AF-A0A7G8VGK1-F1
#
_entry.id   AF-A0A7G8VGK1-F1
#
_cell.length_a   1.000
_cell.length_b   1.000
_cell.length_c   1.000
_cell.angle_alpha   90.00
_cell.angle_beta   90.00
_cell.angle_gamma   90.00
#
_symmetry.space_group_name_H-M   'P 1'
#
loop_
_entity.id
_entity.type
_entity.pdbx_description
1 polymer ?
#
loop_
_entity_poly.entity_id
_entity_poly.type
_entity_poly.pdbx_seq_one_letter_code
_entity_poly.pdbx_strand_id
1 'polypeptide(L)'
;MKIRTLQTALVDATFSLAGLASLGFGLYFMANKELPLAVTALGAGLVLLLAGTIDRFESLKGLGMEAKTRTLKETINQAQVAIDQLRDLAEVTGGTLLSLTSAVGRWDAAPSVAEAHKLSRQVLRILQSLGSSQDVIRAALLPWAKAAAMDLFQAQLQRLHELISARVSALDAEKVNLSSPEQMDFAKRAQEAGAYPGVYAARLPEWDLHEYEARVLEMFDGAPLLDDGARAKFRPEFVAAAAEFGFLASNLDFRNKTLWSRVRQPV
;
A
#
# COMPACT_ATOMS: atom_id res chain seq x y z
N MET A 1 43.92 -24.49 -6.29
CA MET A 1 42.50 -24.59 -6.70
C MET A 1 41.56 -24.84 -5.50
N LYS A 2 41.84 -25.77 -4.57
CA LYS A 2 40.98 -26.06 -3.39
C LYS A 2 40.70 -24.90 -2.42
N ILE A 3 41.63 -23.95 -2.26
CA ILE A 3 41.51 -22.84 -1.28
C ILE A 3 40.42 -21.81 -1.69
N ARG A 4 40.29 -21.50 -2.99
CA ARG A 4 39.30 -20.53 -3.50
C ARG A 4 37.85 -21.01 -3.36
N THR A 5 37.62 -22.31 -3.55
CA THR A 5 36.32 -22.97 -3.34
C THR A 5 35.90 -23.00 -1.88
N LEU A 6 36.85 -23.05 -0.95
CA LEU A 6 36.54 -23.04 0.48
C LEU A 6 36.18 -21.63 0.95
N GLN A 7 36.85 -20.60 0.41
CA GLN A 7 36.55 -19.19 0.71
C GLN A 7 35.17 -18.77 0.22
N THR A 8 34.81 -19.12 -1.02
CA THR A 8 33.49 -18.80 -1.60
C THR A 8 32.36 -19.49 -0.85
N ALA A 9 32.51 -20.79 -0.53
CA ALA A 9 31.51 -21.51 0.28
C ALA A 9 31.33 -20.92 1.70
N LEU A 10 32.41 -20.41 2.31
CA LEU A 10 32.34 -19.75 3.62
C LEU A 10 31.60 -18.41 3.52
N VAL A 11 31.87 -17.62 2.48
CA VAL A 11 31.22 -16.33 2.23
C VAL A 11 29.72 -16.52 1.98
N ASP A 12 29.33 -17.51 1.16
CA ASP A 12 27.93 -17.86 0.89
C ASP A 12 27.19 -18.29 2.15
N ALA A 13 27.81 -19.13 2.98
CA ALA A 13 27.25 -19.55 4.25
C ALA A 13 27.08 -18.35 5.21
N THR A 14 28.04 -17.42 5.20
CA THR A 14 27.99 -16.21 6.03
C THR A 14 26.85 -15.30 5.60
N PHE A 15 26.69 -15.05 4.30
CA PHE A 15 25.59 -14.26 3.76
C PHE A 15 24.23 -14.90 4.01
N SER A 16 24.14 -16.23 3.86
CA SER A 16 22.90 -16.97 4.12
C SER A 16 22.49 -16.95 5.59
N LEU A 17 23.46 -17.15 6.50
CA LEU A 17 23.23 -17.06 7.95
C LEU A 17 22.88 -15.65 8.40
N ALA A 18 23.59 -14.63 7.88
CA ALA A 18 23.30 -13.23 8.15
C ALA A 18 21.92 -12.82 7.61
N GLY A 19 21.53 -13.38 6.46
CA GLY A 19 20.23 -13.17 5.85
C GLY A 19 19.10 -13.78 6.69
N LEU A 20 19.22 -15.04 7.11
CA LEU A 20 18.28 -15.69 8.03
C LEU A 20 18.19 -14.98 9.38
N ALA A 21 19.33 -14.56 9.95
CA ALA A 21 19.35 -13.81 11.20
C ALA A 21 18.63 -12.46 11.04
N SER A 22 18.87 -11.74 9.93
CA SER A 22 18.19 -10.47 9.65
C SER A 22 16.68 -10.67 9.45
N LEU A 23 16.24 -11.77 8.82
CA LEU A 23 14.82 -12.12 8.76
C LEU A 23 14.24 -12.37 10.16
N GLY A 24 14.95 -13.13 11.01
CA GLY A 24 14.55 -13.38 12.39
C GLY A 24 14.43 -12.10 13.23
N PHE A 25 15.42 -11.20 13.13
CA PHE A 25 15.34 -9.87 13.75
C PHE A 25 14.21 -9.04 13.18
N GLY A 26 13.97 -9.11 11.87
CA GLY A 26 12.84 -8.47 11.22
C GLY A 26 11.49 -8.90 11.78
N LEU A 27 11.29 -10.21 11.97
CA LEU A 27 10.10 -10.76 12.61
C LEU A 27 10.01 -10.36 14.09
N TYR A 28 11.14 -10.28 14.80
CA TYR A 28 11.19 -9.83 16.19
C TYR A 28 10.81 -8.35 16.34
N PHE A 29 11.37 -7.45 15.53
CA PHE A 29 11.00 -6.04 15.51
C PHE A 29 9.53 -5.84 15.11
N MET A 30 9.04 -6.68 14.21
CA MET A 30 7.63 -6.70 13.83
C MET A 30 6.73 -7.05 15.02
N ALA A 31 7.11 -8.04 15.84
CA ALA A 31 6.38 -8.39 17.07
C ALA A 31 6.38 -7.25 18.11
N ASN A 32 7.45 -6.45 18.15
CA ASN A 32 7.60 -5.30 19.05
C ASN A 32 7.08 -3.98 18.47
N LYS A 33 6.38 -4.00 17.33
CA LYS A 33 5.81 -2.82 16.64
C LYS A 33 6.83 -1.79 16.15
N GLU A 34 8.10 -2.17 15.99
CA GLU A 34 9.16 -1.29 15.46
C GLU A 34 9.26 -1.43 13.93
N LEU A 35 8.24 -0.94 13.23
CA LEU A 35 8.06 -1.14 11.79
C LEU A 35 9.26 -0.73 10.90
N PRO A 36 9.89 0.44 11.10
CA PRO A 36 11.02 0.85 10.26
C PRO A 36 12.22 -0.10 10.36
N LEU A 37 12.48 -0.62 11.57
CA LEU A 37 13.54 -1.59 11.82
C LEU A 37 13.16 -2.98 11.29
N ALA A 38 11.91 -3.39 11.45
CA ALA A 38 11.37 -4.64 10.91
C ALA A 38 11.52 -4.69 9.38
N VAL A 39 11.07 -3.64 8.68
CA VAL A 39 11.16 -3.54 7.21
C VAL A 39 12.61 -3.55 6.75
N THR A 40 13.49 -2.81 7.43
CA THR A 40 14.92 -2.76 7.09
C THR A 40 15.57 -4.12 7.27
N ALA A 41 15.31 -4.79 8.39
CA ALA A 41 15.88 -6.10 8.70
C ALA A 41 15.34 -7.20 7.78
N LEU A 42 14.04 -7.21 7.48
CA LEU A 42 13.44 -8.16 6.53
C LEU A 42 13.98 -7.95 5.11
N GLY A 43 14.05 -6.69 4.65
CA GLY A 43 14.59 -6.34 3.35
C GLY A 43 16.07 -6.67 3.22
N ALA A 44 16.88 -6.33 4.22
CA ALA A 44 18.30 -6.68 4.26
C ALA A 44 18.51 -8.19 4.30
N GLY A 45 17.69 -8.93 5.06
CA GLY A 45 17.75 -10.38 5.14
C GLY A 45 17.52 -11.05 3.80
N LEU A 46 16.51 -10.58 3.05
CA LEU A 46 16.25 -11.02 1.67
C LEU A 46 17.43 -10.72 0.73
N VAL A 47 17.99 -9.51 0.77
CA VAL A 47 19.14 -9.14 -0.08
C VAL A 47 20.37 -9.99 0.23
N LEU A 48 20.64 -10.28 1.51
CA LEU A 48 21.77 -11.11 1.93
C LEU A 48 21.59 -12.58 1.53
N LEU A 49 20.37 -13.11 1.62
CA LEU A 49 20.06 -14.45 1.11
C LEU A 49 20.28 -14.55 -0.41
N LEU A 50 19.90 -13.50 -1.15
CA LEU A 50 20.17 -13.43 -2.58
C LEU A 50 21.68 -13.34 -2.86
N ALA A 51 22.43 -12.50 -2.13
CA ALA A 51 23.87 -12.38 -2.28
C ALA A 51 24.61 -13.70 -2.02
N GLY A 52 24.21 -14.46 -0.99
CA GLY A 52 24.80 -15.76 -0.65
C GLY A 52 24.46 -16.90 -1.62
N THR A 53 23.60 -16.66 -2.61
CA THR A 53 23.31 -17.64 -3.67
C THR A 53 23.99 -17.31 -5.00
N ILE A 54 24.52 -16.08 -5.18
CA ILE A 54 25.11 -15.61 -6.45
C ILE A 54 26.49 -16.25 -6.74
N ASP A 55 27.37 -16.43 -5.75
CA ASP A 55 28.75 -16.95 -5.97
C ASP A 55 28.80 -18.44 -6.36
N ARG A 56 27.77 -19.21 -5.97
CA ARG A 56 27.55 -20.58 -6.49
C ARG A 56 27.45 -20.62 -8.02
N PHE A 57 27.03 -19.53 -8.68
CA PHE A 57 26.94 -19.44 -10.14
C PHE A 57 28.27 -19.13 -10.83
N GLU A 58 29.25 -18.50 -10.16
CA GLU A 58 30.56 -18.17 -10.74
C GLU A 58 31.57 -19.32 -10.68
N SER A 59 31.58 -20.11 -9.59
CA SER A 59 32.58 -21.16 -9.37
C SER A 59 32.50 -22.35 -10.35
N LEU A 60 31.39 -22.47 -11.09
CA LEU A 60 31.06 -23.64 -11.93
C LEU A 60 31.46 -23.52 -13.41
N LYS A 61 32.06 -22.40 -13.83
CA LYS A 61 32.61 -22.26 -15.20
C LYS A 61 33.93 -23.01 -15.41
N GLY A 62 34.53 -23.61 -14.37
CA GLY A 62 35.92 -24.11 -14.38
C GLY A 62 36.16 -25.63 -14.36
N LEU A 63 35.17 -26.51 -14.54
CA LEU A 63 35.36 -27.98 -14.46
C LEU A 63 34.98 -28.72 -15.76
N GLY A 64 35.78 -29.74 -16.10
CA GLY A 64 35.85 -30.43 -17.40
C GLY A 64 34.60 -31.18 -17.86
N MET A 65 34.56 -31.49 -19.16
CA MET A 65 33.35 -31.69 -19.97
C MET A 65 32.46 -32.91 -19.70
N GLU A 66 32.89 -33.93 -18.94
CA GLU A 66 32.11 -35.17 -18.80
C GLU A 66 31.41 -35.36 -17.45
N ALA A 67 31.92 -34.78 -16.36
CA ALA A 67 31.13 -34.59 -15.13
C ALA A 67 30.07 -33.48 -15.30
N LYS A 68 30.17 -32.70 -16.38
CA LYS A 68 29.49 -31.44 -16.65
C LYS A 68 28.00 -31.56 -16.96
N THR A 69 27.42 -32.76 -17.11
CA THR A 69 26.00 -32.90 -17.49
C THR A 69 25.14 -33.40 -16.35
N ARG A 70 25.67 -34.30 -15.50
CA ARG A 70 24.93 -34.86 -14.37
C ARG A 70 24.90 -33.90 -13.20
N THR A 71 26.07 -33.38 -12.81
CA THR A 71 26.18 -32.37 -11.74
C THR A 71 25.51 -31.07 -12.15
N LEU A 72 25.58 -30.68 -13.43
CA LEU A 72 24.89 -29.49 -13.93
C LEU A 72 23.37 -29.64 -13.88
N LYS A 73 22.80 -30.81 -14.23
CA LYS A 73 21.36 -31.07 -14.08
C LYS A 73 20.92 -31.06 -12.61
N GLU A 74 21.69 -31.69 -11.72
CA GLU A 74 21.43 -31.65 -10.28
C GLU A 74 21.54 -30.23 -9.70
N THR A 75 22.54 -29.46 -10.11
CA THR A 75 22.71 -28.06 -9.69
C THR A 75 21.61 -27.16 -10.24
N ILE A 76 21.19 -27.34 -11.50
CA ILE A 76 20.04 -26.63 -12.07
C ILE A 76 18.77 -26.95 -11.27
N ASN A 77 18.57 -28.22 -10.92
CA ASN A 77 17.40 -28.63 -10.15
C ASN A 77 17.42 -28.06 -8.72
N GLN A 78 18.59 -28.06 -8.07
CA GLN A 78 18.77 -27.43 -6.75
C GLN A 78 18.59 -25.91 -6.79
N ALA A 79 19.07 -25.25 -7.85
CA ALA A 79 18.88 -23.81 -8.04
C ALA A 79 17.40 -23.48 -8.28
N GLN A 80 16.70 -24.31 -9.07
CA GLN A 80 15.27 -24.13 -9.31
C GLN A 80 14.48 -24.28 -8.00
N VAL A 81 14.76 -25.33 -7.21
CA VAL A 81 14.14 -25.53 -5.89
C VAL A 81 14.43 -24.37 -4.94
N ALA A 82 15.66 -23.85 -4.91
CA ALA A 82 16.01 -22.71 -4.06
C ALA A 82 15.32 -21.41 -4.50
N ILE A 83 15.21 -21.17 -5.81
CA ILE A 83 14.47 -20.02 -6.36
C ILE A 83 12.99 -20.15 -6.04
N ASP A 84 12.41 -21.34 -6.19
CA ASP A 84 11.01 -21.60 -5.85
C ASP A 84 10.74 -21.36 -4.35
N GLN A 85 11.63 -21.82 -3.47
CA GLN A 85 11.54 -21.56 -2.03
C GLN A 85 11.69 -20.08 -1.66
N LEU A 86 12.60 -19.36 -2.34
CA LEU A 86 12.77 -17.91 -2.16
C LEU A 86 11.53 -17.15 -2.66
N ARG A 87 10.94 -17.59 -3.77
CA ARG A 87 9.67 -17.06 -4.29
C ARG A 87 8.57 -17.24 -3.25
N ASP A 88 8.36 -18.46 -2.76
CA ASP A 88 7.32 -18.76 -1.77
C ASP A 88 7.51 -17.92 -0.48
N LEU A 89 8.75 -17.79 -0.01
CA LEU A 89 9.07 -16.99 1.18
C LEU A 89 8.83 -15.50 0.94
N ALA A 90 9.19 -14.98 -0.23
CA ALA A 90 8.97 -13.58 -0.59
C ALA A 90 7.49 -13.26 -0.79
N GLU A 91 6.71 -14.18 -1.34
CA GLU A 91 5.26 -14.07 -1.48
C GLU A 91 4.58 -13.97 -0.11
N VAL A 92 4.90 -14.89 0.81
CA VAL A 92 4.37 -14.89 2.17
C VAL A 92 4.80 -13.63 2.93
N THR A 93 6.08 -13.27 2.87
CA THR A 93 6.62 -12.14 3.64
C THR A 93 6.14 -10.80 3.08
N GLY A 94 6.13 -10.63 1.76
CA GLY A 94 5.68 -9.41 1.08
C GLY A 94 4.19 -9.15 1.28
N GLY A 95 3.35 -10.18 1.14
CA GLY A 95 1.91 -10.08 1.42
C GLY A 95 1.63 -9.78 2.89
N THR A 96 2.34 -10.43 3.81
CA THR A 96 2.21 -10.19 5.26
C THR A 96 2.63 -8.78 5.64
N LEU A 97 3.76 -8.29 5.10
CA LEU A 97 4.22 -6.92 5.32
C LEU A 97 3.22 -5.88 4.83
N LEU A 98 2.67 -6.06 3.62
CA LEU A 98 1.68 -5.13 3.08
C LEU A 98 0.37 -5.19 3.86
N SER A 99 -0.09 -6.38 4.25
CA SER A 99 -1.27 -6.53 5.10
C SER A 99 -1.08 -5.86 6.47
N LEU A 100 0.06 -6.10 7.13
CA LEU A 100 0.37 -5.51 8.43
C LEU A 100 0.56 -4.00 8.36
N THR A 101 1.28 -3.48 7.37
CA THR A 101 1.45 -2.03 7.19
C THR A 101 0.14 -1.33 6.83
N SER A 102 -0.79 -2.05 6.19
CA SER A 102 -2.15 -1.57 5.90
C SER A 102 -3.07 -1.58 7.14
N ALA A 103 -2.80 -2.46 8.10
CA ALA A 103 -3.62 -2.66 9.30
C ALA A 103 -3.09 -1.95 10.56
N VAL A 104 -1.76 -1.82 10.70
CA VAL A 104 -1.08 -1.31 11.89
C VAL A 104 -0.78 0.19 11.74
N GLY A 105 -1.33 1.00 12.64
CA GLY A 105 -0.84 2.37 12.88
C GLY A 105 -1.75 3.52 12.46
N ARG A 106 -2.93 3.28 11.87
CA ARG A 106 -3.87 4.34 11.43
C ARG A 106 -4.39 5.29 12.53
N TRP A 107 -3.94 5.11 13.78
CA TRP A 107 -4.36 5.88 14.94
C TRP A 107 -3.19 6.53 15.72
N ASP A 108 -1.91 6.29 15.38
CA ASP A 108 -0.79 6.99 16.07
C ASP A 108 0.62 6.84 15.44
N ALA A 109 0.84 5.94 14.46
CA ALA A 109 2.20 5.65 13.97
C ALA A 109 2.26 5.02 12.56
N ALA A 110 1.24 5.17 11.72
CA ALA A 110 1.24 4.55 10.40
C ALA A 110 2.25 5.24 9.45
N PRO A 111 2.90 4.46 8.58
CA PRO A 111 3.72 5.02 7.51
C PRO A 111 2.87 5.91 6.61
N SER A 112 3.44 7.02 6.14
CA SER A 112 2.79 7.90 5.16
C SER A 112 2.42 7.12 3.89
N VAL A 113 1.43 7.61 3.14
CA VAL A 113 1.04 6.99 1.86
C VAL A 113 2.25 6.84 0.91
N ALA A 114 3.18 7.79 0.95
CA ALA A 114 4.41 7.73 0.16
C ALA A 114 5.36 6.60 0.61
N GLU A 115 5.49 6.35 1.92
CA GLU A 115 6.32 5.26 2.45
C GLU A 115 5.67 3.90 2.18
N ALA A 116 4.36 3.79 2.39
CA ALA A 116 3.59 2.60 2.06
C ALA A 116 3.69 2.28 0.56
N HIS A 117 3.65 3.31 -0.30
CA HIS A 117 3.87 3.15 -1.74
C HIS A 117 5.26 2.63 -2.05
N LYS A 118 6.31 3.23 -1.47
CA LYS A 118 7.70 2.79 -1.67
C LYS A 118 7.86 1.32 -1.29
N LEU A 119 7.28 0.89 -0.18
CA LEU A 119 7.27 -0.50 0.24
C LEU A 119 6.54 -1.39 -0.77
N SER A 120 5.33 -0.99 -1.22
CA SER A 120 4.59 -1.74 -2.25
C SER A 120 5.41 -1.95 -3.53
N ARG A 121 6.17 -0.93 -3.96
CA ARG A 121 7.02 -1.02 -5.16
C ARG A 121 8.27 -1.87 -4.92
N GLN A 122 8.78 -1.94 -3.70
CA GLN A 122 9.84 -2.88 -3.33
C GLN A 122 9.34 -4.32 -3.40
N VAL A 123 8.18 -4.61 -2.78
CA VAL A 123 7.56 -5.93 -2.82
C VAL A 123 7.25 -6.35 -4.27
N LEU A 124 6.65 -5.46 -5.07
CA LEU A 124 6.39 -5.72 -6.49
C LEU A 124 7.66 -6.13 -7.24
N ARG A 125 8.76 -5.37 -7.09
CA ARG A 125 10.02 -5.68 -7.78
C ARG A 125 10.60 -7.02 -7.35
N ILE A 126 10.52 -7.36 -6.07
CA ILE A 126 10.98 -8.65 -5.55
C ILE A 126 10.17 -9.79 -6.18
N LEU A 127 8.83 -9.71 -6.13
CA LEU A 127 7.95 -10.74 -6.70
C LEU A 127 8.15 -10.90 -8.21
N GLN A 128 8.29 -9.79 -8.95
CA GLN A 128 8.59 -9.83 -10.38
C GLN A 128 9.95 -10.48 -10.67
N SER A 129 10.98 -10.15 -9.88
CA SER A 129 12.32 -10.71 -10.06
C SER A 129 12.39 -12.21 -9.80
N LEU A 130 11.50 -12.73 -8.95
CA LEU A 130 11.37 -14.16 -8.62
C LEU A 130 10.41 -14.90 -9.57
N GLY A 131 9.84 -14.20 -10.57
CA GLY A 131 8.93 -14.81 -11.54
C GLY A 131 7.57 -15.20 -10.95
N SER A 132 7.12 -14.54 -9.88
CA SER A 132 5.76 -14.72 -9.35
C SER A 132 4.71 -14.39 -10.42
N SER A 133 3.59 -15.09 -10.39
CA SER A 133 2.48 -14.85 -11.32
C SER A 133 1.83 -13.49 -11.06
N GLN A 134 1.14 -12.96 -12.08
CA GLN A 134 0.40 -11.70 -11.94
C GLN A 134 -0.71 -11.80 -10.88
N ASP A 135 -1.36 -12.95 -10.75
CA ASP A 135 -2.41 -13.15 -9.74
C ASP A 135 -1.86 -13.08 -8.31
N VAL A 136 -0.67 -13.64 -8.08
CA VAL A 136 0.00 -13.58 -6.78
C VAL A 136 0.45 -12.16 -6.46
N ILE A 137 1.07 -11.48 -7.42
CA ILE A 137 1.46 -10.07 -7.28
C ILE A 137 0.22 -9.22 -6.94
N ARG A 138 -0.89 -9.46 -7.64
CA ARG A 138 -2.15 -8.75 -7.39
C ARG A 138 -2.69 -9.01 -6.00
N ALA A 139 -2.72 -10.28 -5.57
CA ALA A 139 -3.16 -10.67 -4.23
C ALA A 139 -2.30 -10.03 -3.12
N ALA A 140 -0.97 -9.97 -3.31
CA ALA A 140 -0.06 -9.36 -2.35
C ALA A 140 -0.23 -7.83 -2.25
N LEU A 141 -0.51 -7.15 -3.37
CA LEU A 141 -0.66 -5.69 -3.42
C LEU A 141 -2.07 -5.20 -3.03
N LEU A 142 -3.09 -6.06 -3.10
CA LEU A 142 -4.49 -5.69 -2.90
C LEU A 142 -4.76 -5.05 -1.52
N PRO A 143 -4.25 -5.57 -0.38
CA PRO A 143 -4.48 -4.96 0.93
C PRO A 143 -3.99 -3.51 1.01
N TRP A 144 -2.79 -3.24 0.45
CA TRP A 144 -2.23 -1.90 0.39
C TRP A 144 -3.09 -0.96 -0.47
N ALA A 145 -3.54 -1.43 -1.64
CA ALA A 145 -4.38 -0.61 -2.51
C ALA A 145 -5.72 -0.28 -1.84
N LYS A 146 -6.35 -1.24 -1.14
CA LYS A 146 -7.56 -0.99 -0.36
C LYS A 146 -7.34 0.06 0.73
N ALA A 147 -6.23 -0.03 1.47
CA ALA A 147 -5.88 0.97 2.46
C ALA A 147 -5.69 2.36 1.82
N ALA A 148 -4.91 2.47 0.74
CA ALA A 148 -4.71 3.73 0.03
C ALA A 148 -6.04 4.32 -0.49
N ALA A 149 -6.96 3.50 -1.01
CA ALA A 149 -8.27 3.96 -1.44
C ALA A 149 -9.08 4.56 -0.28
N MET A 150 -9.10 3.89 0.88
CA MET A 150 -9.75 4.42 2.07
C MET A 150 -9.13 5.75 2.54
N ASP A 151 -7.79 5.87 2.54
CA ASP A 151 -7.11 7.12 2.95
C ASP A 151 -7.49 8.29 2.04
N LEU A 152 -7.45 8.08 0.72
CA LEU A 152 -7.84 9.11 -0.23
C LEU A 152 -9.32 9.48 -0.08
N PHE A 153 -10.20 8.50 0.13
CA PHE A 153 -11.61 8.77 0.29
C PHE A 153 -11.90 9.56 1.57
N GLN A 154 -11.22 9.23 2.68
CA GLN A 154 -11.31 10.01 3.91
C GLN A 154 -10.84 11.45 3.73
N ALA A 155 -9.78 11.69 2.96
CA ALA A 155 -9.38 13.05 2.62
C ALA A 155 -10.48 13.80 1.84
N GLN A 156 -11.19 13.13 0.93
CA GLN A 156 -12.33 13.71 0.21
C GLN A 156 -13.55 13.92 1.12
N LEU A 157 -13.80 13.04 2.08
CA LEU A 157 -14.84 13.22 3.10
C LEU A 157 -14.57 14.45 3.97
N GLN A 158 -13.34 14.60 4.45
CA GLN A 158 -12.93 15.77 5.23
C GLN A 158 -13.11 17.04 4.41
N ARG A 159 -12.69 17.01 3.14
CA ARG A 159 -12.87 18.13 2.23
C ARG A 159 -14.33 18.50 2.05
N LEU A 160 -15.20 17.51 1.86
CA LEU A 160 -16.63 17.73 1.73
C LEU A 160 -17.23 18.30 3.02
N HIS A 161 -16.83 17.78 4.17
CA HIS A 161 -17.25 18.29 5.47
C HIS A 161 -16.89 19.77 5.65
N GLU A 162 -15.68 20.18 5.26
CA GLU A 162 -15.27 21.59 5.27
C GLU A 162 -16.18 22.47 4.39
N LEU A 163 -16.53 22.00 3.18
CA LEU A 163 -17.39 22.74 2.26
C LEU A 163 -18.81 22.89 2.81
N ILE A 164 -19.38 21.82 3.37
CA ILE A 164 -20.70 21.85 4.00
C ILE A 164 -20.68 22.77 5.22
N SER A 165 -19.68 22.65 6.09
CA SER A 165 -19.55 23.48 7.31
C SER A 165 -19.39 24.96 6.97
N ALA A 166 -18.59 25.30 5.94
CA ALA A 166 -18.47 26.68 5.47
C ALA A 166 -19.81 27.22 4.97
N ARG A 167 -20.61 26.39 4.28
CA ARG A 167 -21.93 26.78 3.78
C ARG A 167 -22.95 26.95 4.91
N VAL A 168 -22.96 26.04 5.89
CA VAL A 168 -23.79 26.18 7.09
C VAL A 168 -23.46 27.48 7.82
N SER A 169 -22.18 27.79 8.02
CA SER A 169 -21.75 29.03 8.67
C SER A 169 -22.18 30.29 7.92
N ALA A 170 -22.08 30.29 6.58
CA ALA A 170 -22.55 31.40 5.75
C ALA A 170 -24.07 31.60 5.88
N LEU A 171 -24.84 30.52 5.88
CA LEU A 171 -26.30 30.57 6.02
C LEU A 171 -26.75 30.95 7.44
N ASP A 172 -26.00 30.56 8.48
CA ASP A 172 -26.26 31.01 9.86
C ASP A 172 -26.12 32.53 10.00
N ALA A 173 -25.22 33.17 9.24
CA ALA A 173 -25.11 34.63 9.21
C ALA A 173 -26.34 35.30 8.55
N GLU A 174 -26.98 34.61 7.59
CA GLU A 174 -28.20 35.07 6.91
C GLU A 174 -29.48 34.79 7.73
N LYS A 175 -29.42 33.85 8.69
CA LYS A 175 -30.52 33.39 9.54
C LYS A 175 -31.18 34.50 10.37
N VAL A 176 -30.47 35.59 10.65
CA VAL A 176 -30.98 36.75 11.39
C VAL A 176 -32.23 37.36 10.73
N ASN A 177 -32.41 37.14 9.43
CA ASN A 177 -33.54 37.65 8.65
C ASN A 177 -34.69 36.64 8.46
N LEU A 178 -34.59 35.42 9.01
CA LEU A 178 -35.59 34.37 8.84
C LEU A 178 -36.65 34.37 9.95
N SER A 179 -37.87 33.96 9.61
CA SER A 179 -38.93 33.71 10.59
C SER A 179 -38.65 32.46 11.44
N SER A 180 -39.27 32.32 12.62
CA SER A 180 -39.03 31.19 13.51
C SER A 180 -39.26 29.80 12.86
N PRO A 181 -40.30 29.57 12.03
CA PRO A 181 -40.46 28.31 11.31
C PRO A 181 -39.33 28.02 10.31
N GLU A 182 -38.85 29.03 9.58
CA GLU A 182 -37.73 28.91 8.63
C GLU A 182 -36.41 28.63 9.35
N GLN A 183 -36.22 29.21 10.53
CA GLN A 183 -35.05 28.93 11.37
C GLN A 183 -35.03 27.48 11.88
N MET A 184 -36.20 26.89 12.17
CA MET A 184 -36.31 25.48 12.57
C MET A 184 -36.04 24.53 11.40
N ASP A 185 -36.61 24.81 10.22
CA ASP A 185 -36.33 24.03 8.99
C ASP A 185 -34.84 24.08 8.63
N PHE A 186 -34.24 25.27 8.69
CA PHE A 186 -32.82 25.45 8.46
C PHE A 186 -31.97 24.63 9.44
N ALA A 187 -32.26 24.70 10.74
CA ALA A 187 -31.51 23.95 11.76
C ALA A 187 -31.54 22.43 11.49
N LYS A 188 -32.70 21.91 11.08
CA LYS A 188 -32.85 20.51 10.69
C LYS A 188 -31.98 20.17 9.48
N ARG A 189 -32.03 20.98 8.42
CA ARG A 189 -31.22 20.77 7.20
C ARG A 189 -29.72 20.86 7.47
N ALA A 190 -29.29 21.78 8.33
CA ALA A 190 -27.89 21.91 8.75
C ALA A 190 -27.42 20.66 9.53
N GLN A 191 -28.26 20.13 10.42
CA GLN A 191 -27.98 18.89 11.14
C GLN A 191 -27.87 17.69 10.18
N GLU A 192 -28.82 17.53 9.25
CA GLU A 192 -28.79 16.48 8.23
C GLU A 192 -27.53 16.58 7.35
N ALA A 193 -27.15 17.80 6.97
CA ALA A 193 -25.93 18.05 6.20
C ALA A 193 -24.66 17.71 6.98
N GLY A 194 -24.61 18.00 8.28
CA GLY A 194 -23.49 17.62 9.14
C GLY A 194 -23.34 16.09 9.29
N ALA A 195 -24.44 15.35 9.28
CA ALA A 195 -24.44 13.88 9.36
C ALA A 195 -24.09 13.20 8.02
N TYR A 196 -24.25 13.90 6.89
CA TYR A 196 -24.11 13.33 5.54
C TYR A 196 -22.76 12.62 5.29
N PRO A 197 -21.58 13.20 5.62
CA PRO A 197 -20.31 12.51 5.44
C PRO A 197 -20.22 11.19 6.22
N GLY A 198 -20.88 11.11 7.39
CA GLY A 198 -20.89 9.93 8.25
C GLY A 198 -21.54 8.70 7.58
N VAL A 199 -22.52 8.92 6.70
CA VAL A 199 -23.20 7.84 5.95
C VAL A 199 -22.22 7.07 5.06
N TYR A 200 -21.29 7.79 4.41
CA TYR A 200 -20.28 7.19 3.56
C TYR A 200 -19.13 6.61 4.39
N ALA A 201 -18.69 7.32 5.44
CA ALA A 201 -17.61 6.86 6.31
C ALA A 201 -17.87 5.48 6.92
N ALA A 202 -19.12 5.22 7.35
CA ALA A 202 -19.51 3.94 7.95
C ALA A 202 -19.40 2.74 7.00
N ARG A 203 -19.48 2.97 5.68
CA ARG A 203 -19.50 1.91 4.66
C ARG A 203 -18.15 1.72 3.95
N LEU A 204 -17.16 2.57 4.24
CA LEU A 204 -15.84 2.52 3.62
C LEU A 204 -15.17 1.13 3.63
N PRO A 205 -15.22 0.35 4.73
CA PRO A 205 -14.57 -0.96 4.77
C PRO A 205 -15.26 -2.01 3.89
N GLU A 206 -16.51 -1.80 3.50
CA GLU A 206 -17.31 -2.76 2.73
C GLU A 206 -17.06 -2.68 1.23
N TRP A 207 -16.50 -1.58 0.75
CA TRP A 207 -16.40 -1.31 -0.68
C TRP A 207 -15.24 -2.05 -1.34
N ASP A 208 -15.48 -2.49 -2.56
CA ASP A 208 -14.44 -2.92 -3.47
C ASP A 208 -13.71 -1.74 -4.11
N LEU A 209 -12.46 -1.97 -4.55
CA LEU A 209 -11.62 -0.92 -5.12
C LEU A 209 -12.28 -0.19 -6.30
N HIS A 210 -13.03 -0.91 -7.13
CA HIS A 210 -13.71 -0.36 -8.29
C HIS A 210 -14.93 0.50 -7.93
N GLU A 211 -15.44 0.42 -6.70
CA GLU A 211 -16.59 1.22 -6.27
C GLU A 211 -16.19 2.64 -5.88
N TYR A 212 -14.98 2.86 -5.35
CA TYR A 212 -14.55 4.17 -4.83
C TYR A 212 -14.68 5.30 -5.86
N GLU A 213 -14.43 5.03 -7.14
CA GLU A 213 -14.55 6.00 -8.23
C GLU A 213 -15.98 6.54 -8.35
N ALA A 214 -16.98 5.64 -8.40
CA ALA A 214 -18.38 6.05 -8.47
C ALA A 214 -18.84 6.68 -7.16
N ARG A 215 -18.44 6.11 -6.02
CA ARG A 215 -18.86 6.55 -4.68
C ARG A 215 -18.38 7.96 -4.35
N VAL A 216 -17.18 8.36 -4.76
CA VAL A 216 -16.66 9.70 -4.45
C VAL A 216 -17.43 10.78 -5.21
N LEU A 217 -17.85 10.48 -6.43
CA LEU A 217 -18.68 11.36 -7.24
C LEU A 217 -20.12 11.39 -6.73
N GLU A 218 -20.71 10.24 -6.42
CA GLU A 218 -22.03 10.12 -5.79
C GLU A 218 -22.09 10.93 -4.48
N MET A 219 -21.06 10.79 -3.63
CA MET A 219 -20.93 11.53 -2.38
C MET A 219 -20.95 13.04 -2.61
N PHE A 220 -20.16 13.55 -3.54
CA PHE A 220 -20.10 14.98 -3.83
C PHE A 220 -21.37 15.49 -4.51
N ASP A 221 -21.87 14.79 -5.52
CA ASP A 221 -23.06 15.16 -6.29
C ASP A 221 -24.34 15.01 -5.43
N GLY A 222 -24.35 14.19 -4.39
CA GLY A 222 -25.45 14.08 -3.42
C GLY A 222 -25.37 15.06 -2.25
N ALA A 223 -24.30 15.84 -2.13
CA ALA A 223 -24.04 16.63 -0.93
C ALA A 223 -25.11 17.71 -0.68
N PRO A 224 -25.76 17.73 0.49
CA PRO A 224 -26.76 18.75 0.80
C PRO A 224 -26.12 20.13 0.96
N LEU A 225 -26.95 21.17 0.79
CA LEU A 225 -26.60 22.59 0.95
C LEU A 225 -25.59 23.18 -0.05
N LEU A 226 -24.90 22.37 -0.86
CA LEU A 226 -24.09 22.87 -1.97
C LEU A 226 -24.97 23.33 -3.13
N ASP A 227 -24.85 24.60 -3.49
CA ASP A 227 -25.48 25.17 -4.69
C ASP A 227 -24.70 24.81 -5.97
N ASP A 228 -25.30 25.11 -7.13
CA ASP A 228 -24.72 24.79 -8.44
C ASP A 228 -23.38 25.50 -8.68
N GLY A 229 -23.18 26.69 -8.11
CA GLY A 229 -21.92 27.42 -8.21
C GLY A 229 -20.79 26.75 -7.45
N ALA A 230 -21.05 26.34 -6.20
CA ALA A 230 -20.12 25.58 -5.37
C ALA A 230 -19.83 24.22 -6.02
N ARG A 231 -20.86 23.53 -6.52
CA ARG A 231 -20.71 22.25 -7.24
C ARG A 231 -19.80 22.43 -8.45
N ALA A 232 -20.09 23.36 -9.34
CA ALA A 232 -19.26 23.63 -10.53
C ALA A 232 -17.81 23.97 -10.17
N LYS A 233 -17.60 24.74 -9.09
CA LYS A 233 -16.28 25.16 -8.62
C LYS A 233 -15.44 24.01 -8.09
N PHE A 234 -16.02 23.11 -7.28
CA PHE A 234 -15.27 22.06 -6.59
C PHE A 234 -15.30 20.70 -7.28
N ARG A 235 -16.24 20.46 -8.21
CA ARG A 235 -16.35 19.19 -8.95
C ARG A 235 -15.05 18.74 -9.62
N PRO A 236 -14.22 19.61 -10.23
CA PRO A 236 -12.96 19.18 -10.82
C PRO A 236 -12.01 18.50 -9.84
N GLU A 237 -12.02 18.89 -8.56
CA GLU A 237 -11.21 18.27 -7.50
C GLU A 237 -11.66 16.82 -7.24
N PHE A 238 -12.96 16.59 -7.09
CA PHE A 238 -13.53 15.26 -6.86
C PHE A 238 -13.42 14.35 -8.09
N VAL A 239 -13.52 14.92 -9.31
CA VAL A 239 -13.27 14.19 -10.57
C VAL A 239 -11.80 13.75 -10.67
N ALA A 240 -10.86 14.61 -10.25
CA ALA A 240 -9.44 14.23 -10.21
C ALA A 240 -9.19 13.08 -9.22
N ALA A 241 -9.83 13.10 -8.04
CA ALA A 241 -9.77 12.00 -7.08
C ALA A 241 -10.42 10.71 -7.63
N ALA A 242 -11.58 10.80 -8.27
CA ALA A 242 -12.26 9.68 -8.92
C ALA A 242 -11.35 8.97 -9.94
N ALA A 243 -10.65 9.75 -10.76
CA ALA A 243 -9.73 9.20 -11.74
C ALA A 243 -8.50 8.52 -11.11
N GLU A 244 -8.06 8.93 -9.91
CA GLU A 244 -7.04 8.21 -9.15
C GLU A 244 -7.56 6.88 -8.59
N PHE A 245 -8.82 6.81 -8.15
CA PHE A 245 -9.43 5.54 -7.72
C PHE A 245 -9.49 4.52 -8.87
N GLY A 246 -9.95 4.94 -10.06
CA GLY A 246 -9.98 4.07 -11.23
C GLY A 246 -8.60 3.56 -11.63
N PHE A 247 -7.58 4.43 -11.54
CA PHE A 247 -6.19 4.03 -11.78
C PHE A 247 -5.68 3.05 -10.71
N LEU A 248 -5.95 3.31 -9.44
CA LEU A 248 -5.55 2.44 -8.32
C LEU A 248 -6.19 1.06 -8.40
N ALA A 249 -7.47 0.98 -8.72
CA ALA A 249 -8.17 -0.30 -8.87
C ALA A 249 -7.62 -1.14 -10.02
N SER A 250 -7.23 -0.49 -11.11
CA SER A 250 -6.73 -1.16 -12.31
C SER A 250 -5.26 -1.57 -12.21
N ASN A 251 -4.43 -0.77 -11.53
CA ASN A 251 -2.97 -0.92 -11.56
C ASN A 251 -2.35 -1.31 -10.21
N LEU A 252 -3.13 -1.24 -9.12
CA LEU A 252 -2.61 -1.34 -7.74
C LEU A 252 -1.38 -0.45 -7.56
N ASP A 253 -1.51 0.78 -8.04
CA ASP A 253 -0.50 1.83 -8.02
C ASP A 253 -1.20 3.20 -8.08
N PHE A 254 -0.46 4.29 -7.88
CA PHE A 254 -0.96 5.63 -8.13
C PHE A 254 -0.04 6.44 -9.03
N ARG A 255 -0.64 7.39 -9.75
CA ARG A 255 0.08 8.22 -10.73
C ARG A 255 0.37 9.63 -10.19
N ASN A 256 -0.54 10.23 -9.42
CA ASN A 256 -0.42 11.62 -9.00
C ASN A 256 0.23 11.76 -7.62
N LYS A 257 1.56 11.66 -7.55
CA LYS A 257 2.31 11.76 -6.28
C LYS A 257 1.97 13.02 -5.47
N THR A 258 1.68 14.14 -6.12
CA THR A 258 1.35 15.40 -5.46
C THR A 258 -0.02 15.37 -4.76
N LEU A 259 -1.01 14.71 -5.36
CA LEU A 259 -2.32 14.50 -4.74
C LEU A 259 -2.16 13.57 -3.52
N TRP A 260 -1.47 12.45 -3.71
CA TRP A 260 -1.26 11.45 -2.65
C TRP A 260 -0.39 11.95 -1.49
N SER A 261 0.53 12.89 -1.72
CA SER A 261 1.30 13.52 -0.65
C SER A 261 0.49 14.47 0.24
N ARG A 262 -0.70 14.91 -0.23
CA ARG A 262 -1.61 15.78 0.54
C ARG A 262 -2.64 15.01 1.33
N VAL A 263 -2.82 13.72 1.05
CA VAL A 263 -3.66 12.81 1.83
C VAL A 263 -2.98 12.67 3.20
N ARG A 264 -3.40 13.50 4.16
CA ARG A 264 -3.03 13.33 5.56
C ARG A 264 -3.82 12.15 6.11
N GLN A 265 -3.14 11.27 6.83
CA GLN A 265 -3.85 10.27 7.62
C GLN A 265 -4.68 11.01 8.68
N PRO A 266 -5.92 10.56 8.95
CA PRO A 266 -6.66 11.07 10.10
C PRO A 266 -5.81 10.82 11.35
N VAL A 267 -5.73 11.84 12.20
CA VAL A 267 -5.25 11.70 13.59
C VAL A 267 -6.39 11.11 14.40
#